data_AF-A0A257TXL5-F1
#
_entry.id   AF-A0A257TXL5-F1
#
_cell.length_a   1.000
_cell.length_b   1.000
_cell.length_c   1.000
_cell.angle_alpha   90.00
_cell.angle_beta   90.00
_cell.angle_gamma   90.00
#
_symmetry.space_group_name_H-M   'P 1'
#
loop_
_entity.id
_entity.type
_entity.pdbx_description
1 polymer ?
#
loop_
_entity_poly.entity_id
_entity_poly.type
_entity_poly.pdbx_seq_one_letter_code
_entity_poly.pdbx_strand_id
1 'polypeptide(L)' 'MGTLLFSRGIPQQASLDQLVLTRPDVVGAIHREYLDAGADAIETCSFGANRVRLAPFGLSADAGRINRRAAQLARE' A
#
# COMPACT_ATOMS: atom_id res chain seq x y z
N MET A 1 8.42 -2.45 -2.71
CA MET A 1 7.47 -2.60 -1.57
C MET A 1 6.82 -3.99 -1.47
N GLY A 2 6.23 -4.56 -2.52
CA GLY A 2 5.49 -5.84 -2.45
C GLY A 2 6.29 -7.03 -1.89
N THR A 3 7.56 -7.19 -2.30
CA THR A 3 8.47 -8.24 -1.78
C THR A 3 8.65 -8.16 -0.27
N LEU A 4 8.77 -6.95 0.27
CA LEU A 4 8.98 -6.69 1.68
C LEU A 4 7.69 -6.88 2.50
N LEU A 5 6.52 -6.65 1.89
CA LEU A 5 5.23 -7.01 2.49
C LEU A 5 5.09 -8.53 2.60
N PHE A 6 5.51 -9.29 1.58
CA PHE A 6 5.48 -10.75 1.62
C PHE A 6 6.45 -11.34 2.66
N SER A 7 7.66 -10.79 2.79
CA SER A 7 8.58 -11.23 3.85
C SER A 7 8.06 -10.94 5.26
N ARG A 8 7.12 -10.00 5.40
CA ARG A 8 6.40 -9.67 6.64
C ARG A 8 5.11 -10.47 6.84
N GLY A 9 4.90 -11.52 6.06
CA GLY A 9 3.80 -12.46 6.24
C GLY A 9 2.48 -12.04 5.57
N ILE A 10 2.48 -11.00 4.73
CA ILE A 10 1.31 -10.70 3.91
C ILE A 10 1.15 -11.78 2.83
N PRO A 11 -0.04 -12.38 2.64
CA PRO A 11 -0.25 -13.37 1.59
C PRO A 11 -0.11 -12.77 0.18
N GLN A 12 0.45 -13.54 -0.77
CA GLN A 12 0.59 -13.09 -2.16
C GLN A 12 -0.74 -12.79 -2.87
N GLN A 13 -1.80 -13.47 -2.44
CA GLN A 13 -3.15 -13.30 -2.98
C GLN A 13 -3.93 -12.13 -2.34
N ALA A 14 -3.36 -11.44 -1.35
CA ALA A 14 -4.01 -10.31 -0.70
C ALA A 14 -3.98 -9.05 -1.60
N SER A 15 -4.96 -8.16 -1.42
CA SER A 15 -4.89 -6.81 -1.99
C SER A 15 -3.90 -5.97 -1.17
N LEU A 16 -2.70 -5.75 -1.71
CA LEU A 16 -1.70 -4.90 -1.05
C LEU A 16 -2.17 -3.46 -0.92
N ASP A 17 -2.92 -2.96 -1.92
CA ASP A 17 -3.47 -1.61 -1.91
C ASP A 17 -4.45 -1.40 -0.73
N GLN A 18 -5.20 -2.43 -0.33
CA GLN A 18 -6.11 -2.34 0.82
C GLN A 18 -5.36 -2.13 2.16
N LEU A 19 -4.08 -2.51 2.25
CA LEU A 19 -3.31 -2.42 3.49
C LEU A 19 -3.16 -0.99 4.00
N VAL A 20 -3.26 0.02 3.12
CA VAL A 20 -3.26 1.43 3.55
C VAL A 20 -4.44 1.77 4.46
N LEU A 21 -5.52 0.99 4.40
CA LEU A 21 -6.70 1.11 5.25
C LEU A 21 -6.66 0.14 6.43
N THR A 22 -6.26 -1.12 6.20
CA THR A 22 -6.38 -2.18 7.21
C THR A 22 -5.13 -2.35 8.08
N ARG A 23 -3.94 -2.03 7.55
CA ARG A 23 -2.63 -2.16 8.20
C ARG A 23 -1.71 -0.97 7.86
N PRO A 24 -2.15 0.29 8.11
CA PRO A 24 -1.35 1.48 7.79
C PRO A 24 -0.02 1.51 8.57
N ASP A 25 0.03 0.88 9.74
CA ASP A 25 1.23 0.70 10.55
C ASP A 25 2.36 0.02 9.77
N VAL A 26 2.03 -1.06 9.03
CA VAL A 26 3.01 -1.84 8.26
C VAL A 26 3.49 -1.06 7.05
N VAL A 27 2.58 -0.44 6.31
CA VAL A 27 2.93 0.32 5.10
C VAL A 27 3.77 1.55 5.46
N GLY A 28 3.38 2.30 6.49
CA GLY A 28 4.14 3.46 6.96
C GLY A 28 5.50 3.09 7.55
N ALA A 29 5.64 1.95 8.23
CA ALA A 29 6.95 1.44 8.66
C ALA A 29 7.86 1.17 7.45
N ILE A 30 7.34 0.56 6.38
CA ILE A 30 8.12 0.30 5.18
C ILE A 30 8.54 1.59 4.46
N HIS A 31 7.66 2.58 4.37
CA HIS A 31 8.03 3.90 3.82
C HIS A 31 9.21 4.51 4.58
N ARG A 32 9.15 4.50 5.92
CA ARG A 32 10.26 4.96 6.77
C ARG A 32 11.53 4.16 6.56
N GLU A 33 11.45 2.83 6.48
CA GLU A 33 12.63 1.98 6.21
C GLU A 33 13.30 2.31 4.87
N TYR A 34 12.54 2.63 3.82
CA TYR A 34 13.13 3.08 2.55
C TYR A 34 13.83 4.43 2.68
N LEU A 35 13.21 5.39 3.39
CA LEU A 35 13.82 6.71 3.65
C LEU A 35 15.08 6.59 4.51
N ASP A 36 15.03 5.79 5.58
CA ASP A 36 16.16 5.52 6.47
C ASP A 36 17.32 4.81 5.75
N ALA A 37 17.01 4.01 4.72
CA ALA A 37 18.00 3.40 3.84
C ALA A 37 18.59 4.36 2.80
N GLY A 38 18.16 5.63 2.78
CA GLY A 38 18.69 6.68 1.91
C GLY A 38 17.90 6.90 0.61
N ALA A 39 16.65 6.46 0.52
CA ALA A 39 15.83 6.76 -0.65
C ALA A 39 15.46 8.25 -0.69
N ASP A 40 15.77 8.92 -1.81
CA ASP A 40 15.38 10.31 -2.04
C ASP A 40 13.89 10.46 -2.40
N ALA A 41 13.24 9.37 -2.82
CA ALA A 41 11.85 9.32 -3.18
C ALA A 41 11.23 7.97 -2.81
N ILE A 42 9.95 7.99 -2.47
CA ILE A 42 9.15 6.79 -2.19
C ILE A 42 7.86 6.82 -3.03
N GLU A 43 7.40 5.65 -3.43
CA GLU A 43 6.12 5.48 -4.12
C GLU A 43 5.01 5.19 -3.11
N THR A 44 3.79 5.62 -3.41
CA THR A 44 2.62 5.26 -2.62
C THR A 44 2.28 3.77 -2.74
N CYS A 45 1.63 3.20 -1.73
CA CYS A 45 1.09 1.83 -1.79
C CYS A 45 -0.21 1.75 -2.61
N SER A 46 -0.14 2.10 -3.90
CA SER A 46 -1.32 2.19 -4.76
C SER A 46 -1.12 1.66 -6.19
N PHE A 47 -0.11 0.81 -6.42
CA PHE A 47 0.21 0.26 -7.75
C PHE A 47 -1.01 -0.42 -8.41
N GLY A 48 -1.83 -1.12 -7.64
CA GLY A 48 -3.01 -1.82 -8.09
C GLY A 48 -4.33 -1.12 -7.75
N ALA A 49 -4.30 0.10 -7.20
CA ALA A 49 -5.47 0.79 -6.63
C ALA A 49 -6.42 1.38 -7.69
N ASN A 50 -6.82 0.61 -8.69
CA ASN A 50 -7.84 0.99 -9.66
C ASN A 50 -9.06 0.05 -9.58
N ARG A 51 -10.19 0.51 -10.11
CA ARG A 51 -11.47 -0.21 -9.99
C ARG A 51 -11.40 -1.64 -10.54
N VAL A 52 -10.70 -1.86 -11.65
CA VAL A 52 -10.61 -3.18 -12.31
C VAL A 52 -9.82 -4.15 -11.45
N ARG A 53 -8.67 -3.73 -10.94
CA ARG A 53 -7.79 -4.54 -10.09
C ARG A 53 -8.36 -4.77 -8.69
N LEU A 54 -9.19 -3.87 -8.19
CA LEU A 54 -9.86 -3.97 -6.89
C LEU A 54 -11.18 -4.78 -6.95
N ALA A 55 -11.73 -5.02 -8.13
CA ALA A 55 -13.00 -5.75 -8.30
C ALA A 55 -13.00 -7.17 -7.72
N PRO A 56 -11.95 -8.00 -7.92
CA PRO A 56 -11.90 -9.35 -7.32
C PRO A 56 -11.95 -9.35 -5.79
N PHE A 57 -11.61 -8.22 -5.16
CA PHE A 57 -11.62 -8.04 -3.70
C PHE A 57 -12.90 -7.36 -3.19
N GLY A 58 -13.85 -7.01 -4.06
CA GLY A 58 -15.04 -6.25 -3.71
C GLY A 58 -14.78 -4.77 -3.37
N LEU A 59 -13.62 -4.23 -3.77
CA LEU A 59 -13.14 -2.89 -3.36
C LEU A 59 -13.21 -1.84 -4.47
N SER A 60 -13.90 -2.11 -5.59
CA SER A 60 -13.97 -1.19 -6.73
C SER A 60 -14.46 0.22 -6.35
N ALA A 61 -15.43 0.30 -5.44
CA ALA A 61 -15.98 1.57 -4.97
C ALA A 61 -15.00 2.34 -4.06
N ASP A 62 -14.10 1.63 -3.37
CA ASP A 62 -13.12 2.20 -2.45
C ASP A 62 -11.85 2.72 -3.16
N ALA A 63 -11.71 2.52 -4.48
CA ALA A 63 -10.50 2.91 -5.23
C ALA A 63 -10.04 4.35 -4.91
N GLY A 64 -10.95 5.33 -4.93
CA GLY A 64 -10.61 6.72 -4.62
C GLY A 64 -10.18 6.94 -3.16
N ARG A 65 -10.79 6.22 -2.22
CA ARG A 65 -10.44 6.27 -0.79
C ARG A 65 -9.08 5.64 -0.53
N ILE A 66 -8.78 4.51 -1.16
CA ILE A 66 -7.50 3.81 -1.08
C ILE A 66 -6.37 4.71 -1.60
N ASN A 67 -6.50 5.27 -2.80
CA ASN A 67 -5.46 6.17 -3.36
C ASN A 67 -5.21 7.39 -2.47
N ARG A 68 -6.27 8.03 -1.96
CA ARG A 68 -6.12 9.17 -1.05
C ARG A 68 -5.36 8.79 0.23
N ARG A 69 -5.72 7.66 0.85
CA ARG A 69 -5.04 7.20 2.06
C ARG A 69 -3.59 6.80 1.77
N ALA A 70 -3.32 6.14 0.65
CA ALA A 70 -1.96 5.79 0.23
C ALA A 70 -1.07 7.03 0.07
N ALA A 71 -1.57 8.11 -0.55
CA ALA A 71 -0.85 9.37 -0.69
C ALA A 71 -0.65 10.11 0.64
N GLN A 72 -1.63 10.05 1.55
CA GLN A 72 -1.46 10.60 2.90
C GLN A 72 -0.38 9.85 3.67
N LEU A 73 -0.44 8.52 3.65
CA LEU A 73 0.47 7.65 4.40
C LEU A 73 1.93 7.74 3.91
N ALA A 74 2.15 7.99 2.62
CA ALA A 74 3.49 8.24 2.09
C ALA A 74 4.07 9.61 2.47
N ARG A 75 3.26 10.51 3.05
CA ARG A 75 3.69 11.85 3.53
C ARG A 75 3.81 11.93 5.05
N GLU A 76 3.37 10.89 5.77
CA GLU A 76 3.52 10.75 7.23
C GLU A 76 4.95 10.36 7.58
#